data_AF-A0A4Q8AJL1-F1
#
_entry.id   AF-A0A4Q8AJL1-F1
#
_cell.length_a   1.000
_cell.length_b   1.000
_cell.length_c   1.000
_cell.angle_alpha   90.00
_cell.angle_beta   90.00
_cell.angle_gamma   90.00
#
_symmetry.space_group_name_H-M   'P 1'
#
loop_
_entity.id
_entity.type
_entity.pdbx_description
1 polymer ?
#
loop_
_entity_poly.entity_id
_entity_poly.type
_entity_poly.pdbx_seq_one_letter_code
_entity_poly.pdbx_strand_id
1 'polypeptide(L)'
;MSSDNGTPEPDAQNPTEAAGGPPSSRRTLIIVGVIASVAILGLLIALVWALATRPATAPPTTIPSASVSPSPTPSPSASATPTATATSTPDAATCTVDELTLSLGQSDGGAGSTVVPIIFANSGTRDCELEGFPGVSLVGDENGTQLGAAAAEDDSVPIEAFTLAPGDTVQALVTVTNAGNYDTCGSETADGFRVYPPHSVDAVFVPTTAYAPCTDDSVELMRTTPVQAG
;
A
#
# COMPACT_ATOMS: atom_id res chain seq x y z
N MET A 1 -38.66 47.52 -53.66
CA MET A 1 -38.21 46.20 -54.13
C MET A 1 -36.72 46.07 -53.82
N SER A 2 -36.30 44.89 -53.35
CA SER A 2 -34.92 44.39 -53.30
C SER A 2 -34.01 45.07 -52.27
N SER A 3 -33.61 44.40 -51.18
CA SER A 3 -32.73 43.22 -51.04
C SER A 3 -31.25 43.61 -50.88
N ASP A 4 -30.70 43.14 -49.76
CA ASP A 4 -29.43 42.39 -49.65
C ASP A 4 -28.19 43.05 -49.02
N ASN A 5 -27.57 42.23 -48.15
CA ASN A 5 -26.18 42.15 -47.71
C ASN A 5 -25.61 43.21 -46.74
N GLY A 6 -24.85 42.86 -45.70
CA GLY A 6 -24.27 41.59 -45.30
C GLY A 6 -23.26 41.80 -44.15
N THR A 7 -23.02 40.71 -43.43
CA THR A 7 -21.81 40.38 -42.63
C THR A 7 -21.64 40.99 -41.21
N PRO A 8 -21.38 40.14 -40.19
CA PRO A 8 -20.94 40.53 -38.85
C PRO A 8 -19.42 40.40 -38.61
N GLU A 9 -18.93 41.21 -37.65
CA GLU A 9 -17.67 41.14 -36.87
C GLU A 9 -16.32 41.44 -37.56
N PRO A 10 -15.41 42.17 -36.87
CA PRO A 10 -14.57 41.57 -35.82
C PRO A 10 -14.30 42.41 -34.54
N ASP A 11 -13.97 41.68 -33.48
CA ASP A 11 -13.32 42.04 -32.21
C ASP A 11 -12.33 43.22 -32.24
N ALA A 12 -12.42 44.09 -31.21
CA ALA A 12 -11.25 44.61 -30.49
C ALA A 12 -11.65 45.37 -29.21
N GLN A 13 -11.30 44.77 -28.06
CA GLN A 13 -10.54 45.37 -26.95
C GLN A 13 -11.07 46.65 -26.29
N ASN A 14 -11.42 46.54 -25.00
CA ASN A 14 -11.10 47.60 -24.04
C ASN A 14 -10.71 47.02 -22.66
N PRO A 15 -9.46 47.22 -22.20
CA PRO A 15 -9.10 47.15 -20.79
C PRO A 15 -9.17 48.56 -20.16
N THR A 16 -9.86 48.72 -19.03
CA THR A 16 -9.74 49.91 -18.16
C THR A 16 -10.05 49.44 -16.73
N GLU A 17 -9.05 49.03 -15.95
CA GLU A 17 -8.22 49.89 -15.09
C GLU A 17 -9.00 50.46 -13.89
N ALA A 18 -8.70 49.95 -12.70
CA ALA A 18 -8.95 50.63 -11.43
C ALA A 18 -7.67 50.57 -10.59
N ALA A 19 -7.03 51.73 -10.53
CA ALA A 19 -5.81 52.06 -9.82
C ALA A 19 -6.01 52.20 -8.30
N GLY A 20 -4.90 52.09 -7.55
CA GLY A 20 -4.83 52.50 -6.14
C GLY A 20 -3.51 52.14 -5.48
N GLY A 21 -2.51 53.03 -5.62
CA GLY A 21 -1.09 52.82 -5.33
C GLY A 21 -0.60 52.85 -3.85
N PRO A 22 0.73 52.95 -3.66
CA PRO A 22 1.49 52.53 -2.46
C PRO A 22 1.77 53.67 -1.46
N PRO A 23 2.43 53.39 -0.31
CA PRO A 23 3.82 53.87 -0.19
C PRO A 23 4.80 52.95 0.57
N SER A 24 5.97 52.78 -0.05
CA SER A 24 7.34 52.92 0.48
C SER A 24 7.74 52.44 1.90
N SER A 25 8.69 51.50 1.90
CA SER A 25 10.07 51.67 2.43
C SER A 25 10.37 51.46 3.92
N ARG A 26 11.29 50.50 4.11
CA ARG A 26 12.55 50.52 4.89
C ARG A 26 12.62 49.55 6.08
N ARG A 27 13.60 48.65 5.93
CA ARG A 27 14.58 48.19 6.94
C ARG A 27 13.95 47.46 8.12
N THR A 28 14.28 46.19 8.32
CA THR A 28 15.33 45.84 9.29
C THR A 28 15.78 44.38 9.09
N LEU A 29 17.08 44.23 8.79
CA LEU A 29 17.88 43.02 9.07
C LEU A 29 17.80 42.71 10.57
N ILE A 30 17.44 41.48 10.95
CA ILE A 30 17.62 40.73 12.22
C ILE A 30 16.64 39.55 12.02
N ILE A 31 17.04 38.27 11.88
CA ILE A 31 17.61 37.38 12.89
C ILE A 31 18.52 36.35 12.19
N VAL A 32 19.81 36.68 12.08
CA VAL A 32 20.88 35.67 12.15
C VAL A 32 20.95 35.30 13.63
N GLY A 33 20.39 34.16 14.03
CA GLY A 33 20.28 33.87 15.47
C GLY A 33 19.62 32.57 15.91
N VAL A 34 19.50 31.54 15.06
CA VAL A 34 19.07 30.18 15.49
C VAL A 34 19.89 29.09 14.79
N ILE A 35 21.21 29.29 14.66
CA ILE A 35 22.16 28.24 14.17
C ILE A 35 23.18 27.91 15.29
N ALA A 36 22.87 28.22 16.56
CA ALA A 36 23.82 28.04 17.68
C ALA A 36 23.19 27.46 18.95
N SER A 37 22.14 26.63 18.85
CA SER A 37 21.46 26.07 20.03
C SER A 37 20.91 24.64 19.87
N VAL A 38 21.38 23.87 18.88
CA VAL A 38 21.09 22.41 18.79
C VAL A 38 22.34 21.54 19.01
N ALA A 39 23.53 22.14 19.13
CA ALA A 39 24.78 21.40 19.35
C ALA A 39 25.04 20.97 20.82
N ILE A 40 24.15 21.29 21.77
CA ILE A 40 24.35 21.00 23.21
C ILE A 40 23.33 19.97 23.78
N LEU A 41 22.34 19.54 22.98
CA LEU A 41 21.43 18.42 23.35
C LEU A 41 21.74 17.11 22.60
N GLY A 42 22.87 17.04 21.87
CA GLY A 42 23.37 15.80 21.27
C GLY A 42 24.35 15.03 22.17
N LEU A 43 24.86 15.64 23.25
CA LEU A 43 25.95 15.07 24.06
C LEU A 43 25.48 14.31 25.33
N LEU A 44 24.17 14.27 25.62
CA LEU A 44 23.63 13.57 26.81
C LEU A 44 22.92 12.23 26.51
N ILE A 45 22.72 11.87 25.24
CA ILE A 45 22.12 10.57 24.86
C ILE A 45 23.20 9.53 24.48
N ALA A 46 24.48 9.93 24.42
CA ALA A 46 25.61 9.02 24.23
C ALA A 46 26.09 8.32 25.53
N LEU A 47 25.54 8.68 26.70
CA LEU A 47 25.93 8.13 28.01
C LEU A 47 24.98 7.07 28.59
N VAL A 48 23.90 6.71 27.87
CA VAL A 48 22.93 5.66 28.28
C VAL A 48 23.12 4.33 27.53
N TRP A 49 24.14 4.21 26.68
CA TRP A 49 24.48 2.97 25.95
C TRP A 49 25.70 2.20 26.49
N ALA A 50 26.08 2.41 27.76
CA ALA A 50 27.34 1.90 28.30
C ALA A 50 27.25 0.75 29.33
N LEU A 51 26.08 0.15 29.64
CA LEU A 51 26.01 -0.76 30.79
C LEU A 51 25.13 -2.03 30.65
N ALA A 52 25.12 -2.71 29.50
CA ALA A 52 24.38 -3.98 29.40
C ALA A 52 24.95 -5.07 28.44
N THR A 53 26.27 -5.17 28.26
CA THR A 53 26.86 -6.32 27.54
C THR A 53 27.67 -7.19 28.50
N ARG A 54 27.04 -8.25 29.01
CA ARG A 54 27.75 -9.36 29.66
C ARG A 54 28.05 -10.44 28.61
N PRO A 55 29.31 -10.80 28.35
CA PRO A 55 29.61 -12.01 27.60
C PRO A 55 29.36 -13.23 28.49
N ALA A 56 28.47 -14.12 28.06
CA ALA A 56 28.25 -15.42 28.69
C ALA A 56 29.35 -16.39 28.24
N THR A 57 30.28 -16.69 29.13
CA THR A 57 31.27 -17.76 28.98
C THR A 57 30.56 -19.12 29.08
N ALA A 58 30.47 -19.84 27.96
CA ALA A 58 30.11 -21.26 27.95
C ALA A 58 31.38 -22.13 27.97
N PRO A 59 31.42 -23.22 28.76
CA PRO A 59 32.58 -24.10 28.88
C PRO A 59 32.77 -25.01 27.64
N PRO A 60 34.01 -25.44 27.33
CA PRO A 60 34.26 -26.35 26.22
C PRO A 60 33.75 -27.76 26.54
N THR A 61 32.80 -28.25 25.74
CA THR A 61 32.39 -29.65 25.77
C THR A 61 33.29 -30.45 24.83
N THR A 62 33.96 -31.43 25.42
CA THR A 62 34.87 -32.42 24.81
C THR A 62 34.20 -33.23 23.70
N ILE A 63 34.91 -33.40 22.59
CA ILE A 63 34.57 -34.28 21.46
C ILE A 63 35.13 -35.68 21.74
N PRO A 64 34.30 -36.74 21.82
CA PRO A 64 34.77 -38.09 21.57
C PRO A 64 34.52 -38.52 20.12
N SER A 65 35.65 -38.82 19.47
CA SER A 65 35.95 -39.83 18.46
C SER A 65 34.79 -40.58 17.77
N ALA A 66 34.85 -40.57 16.44
CA ALA A 66 34.11 -41.43 15.53
C ALA A 66 34.28 -42.93 15.87
N SER A 67 33.17 -43.66 15.83
CA SER A 67 33.14 -45.11 15.71
C SER A 67 32.07 -45.49 14.68
N VAL A 68 32.53 -46.12 13.60
CA VAL A 68 31.73 -46.68 12.52
C VAL A 68 31.21 -48.07 12.92
N SER A 69 29.91 -48.32 12.79
CA SER A 69 29.31 -49.67 12.82
C SER A 69 27.89 -49.65 12.23
N PRO A 70 27.40 -50.77 11.64
CA PRO A 70 26.61 -50.75 10.42
C PRO A 70 25.09 -50.56 10.58
N SER A 71 24.51 -50.18 9.45
CA SER A 71 23.10 -50.00 9.10
C SER A 71 22.15 -51.07 9.64
N PRO A 72 21.08 -50.65 10.36
CA PRO A 72 19.86 -51.43 10.47
C PRO A 72 18.81 -50.94 9.44
N THR A 73 18.18 -51.92 8.80
CA THR A 73 17.01 -51.88 7.92
C THR A 73 15.94 -50.86 8.34
N PRO A 74 15.38 -50.03 7.43
CA PRO A 74 14.30 -49.11 7.79
C PRO A 74 12.99 -49.87 8.03
N SER A 75 12.49 -49.79 9.25
CA SER A 75 11.09 -50.03 9.60
C SER A 75 10.27 -48.80 9.16
N PRO A 76 9.07 -48.96 8.57
CA PRO A 76 8.26 -47.82 8.15
C PRO A 76 7.81 -47.02 9.39
N SER A 77 8.41 -45.86 9.60
CA SER A 77 7.93 -44.86 10.56
C SER A 77 6.59 -44.35 10.06
N ALA A 78 5.56 -44.47 10.91
CA ALA A 78 4.26 -43.87 10.66
C ALA A 78 4.45 -42.38 10.38
N SER A 79 4.03 -41.97 9.18
CA SER A 79 3.96 -40.57 8.78
C SER A 79 3.05 -39.85 9.77
N ALA A 80 3.58 -38.82 10.44
CA ALA A 80 2.74 -37.88 11.16
C ALA A 80 1.81 -37.24 10.13
N THR A 81 0.51 -37.49 10.26
CA THR A 81 -0.53 -36.82 9.49
C THR A 81 -0.39 -35.32 9.75
N PRO A 82 -0.31 -34.46 8.72
CA PRO A 82 -0.39 -33.02 8.95
C PRO A 82 -1.72 -32.73 9.65
N THR A 83 -1.67 -32.05 10.80
CA THR A 83 -2.85 -31.42 11.38
C THR A 83 -3.40 -30.50 10.31
N ALA A 84 -4.59 -30.83 9.79
CA ALA A 84 -5.30 -29.95 8.88
C ALA A 84 -5.52 -28.61 9.60
N THR A 85 -4.89 -27.54 9.11
CA THR A 85 -5.35 -26.18 9.37
C THR A 85 -6.84 -26.16 9.04
N ALA A 86 -7.67 -25.77 10.00
CA ALA A 86 -9.10 -25.67 9.79
C ALA A 86 -9.34 -24.78 8.56
N THR A 87 -9.83 -25.39 7.47
CA THR A 87 -10.44 -24.64 6.38
C THR A 87 -11.70 -24.06 6.99
N SER A 88 -11.66 -22.76 7.30
CA SER A 88 -12.85 -21.99 7.64
C SER A 88 -13.80 -22.14 6.46
N THR A 89 -14.87 -22.92 6.63
CA THR A 89 -16.03 -22.83 5.74
C THR A 89 -16.41 -21.35 5.73
N PRO A 90 -16.48 -20.66 4.58
CA PRO A 90 -17.02 -19.32 4.55
C PRO A 90 -18.39 -19.39 5.23
N ASP A 91 -18.55 -18.66 6.33
CA ASP A 91 -19.84 -18.55 6.97
C ASP A 91 -20.80 -18.08 5.87
N ALA A 92 -22.02 -18.61 5.83
CA ALA A 92 -22.97 -18.21 4.79
C ALA A 92 -23.23 -16.68 4.79
N ALA A 93 -22.77 -15.95 5.81
CA ALA A 93 -22.65 -14.51 5.84
C ALA A 93 -21.54 -13.92 4.95
N THR A 94 -20.34 -14.49 4.81
CA THR A 94 -19.21 -13.82 4.12
C THR A 94 -19.50 -13.52 2.65
N CYS A 95 -19.08 -12.34 2.17
CA CYS A 95 -19.20 -11.99 0.75
C CYS A 95 -18.31 -12.91 -0.09
N THR A 96 -18.88 -13.56 -1.09
CA THR A 96 -18.10 -14.34 -2.06
C THR A 96 -17.55 -13.43 -3.16
N VAL A 97 -16.48 -13.84 -3.83
CA VAL A 97 -15.88 -13.06 -4.92
C VAL A 97 -16.88 -12.76 -6.05
N ASP A 98 -17.77 -13.70 -6.35
CA ASP A 98 -18.79 -13.57 -7.42
C ASP A 98 -19.91 -12.58 -7.06
N GLU A 99 -20.03 -12.22 -5.79
CA GLU A 99 -20.97 -11.21 -5.30
C GLU A 99 -20.33 -9.82 -5.25
N LEU A 100 -19.01 -9.70 -5.42
CA LEU A 100 -18.29 -8.44 -5.30
C LEU A 100 -17.88 -7.88 -6.65
N THR A 101 -18.17 -6.60 -6.85
CA THR A 101 -17.55 -5.80 -7.92
C THR A 101 -16.52 -4.87 -7.29
N LEU A 102 -15.30 -4.85 -7.84
CA LEU A 102 -14.22 -3.99 -7.36
C LEU A 102 -13.91 -2.88 -8.36
N SER A 103 -13.58 -1.71 -7.83
CA SER A 103 -13.19 -0.53 -8.63
C SER A 103 -12.20 0.35 -7.88
N LEU A 104 -11.55 1.28 -8.57
CA LEU A 104 -10.70 2.29 -7.94
C LEU A 104 -11.50 3.54 -7.63
N GLY A 105 -11.32 4.07 -6.42
CA GLY A 105 -11.76 5.41 -6.04
C GLY A 105 -10.81 6.50 -6.53
N GLN A 106 -11.10 7.73 -6.13
CA GLN A 106 -10.22 8.86 -6.43
C GLN A 106 -8.91 8.74 -5.66
N SER A 107 -7.80 8.70 -6.39
CA SER A 107 -6.46 8.68 -5.79
C SER A 107 -6.05 10.05 -5.26
N ASP A 108 -5.32 10.06 -4.15
CA ASP A 108 -4.68 11.24 -3.56
C ASP A 108 -3.17 11.03 -3.46
N GLY A 109 -2.38 11.98 -3.98
CA GLY A 109 -0.93 11.88 -4.07
C GLY A 109 -0.22 12.83 -3.12
N GLY A 110 0.77 12.33 -2.37
CA GLY A 110 1.53 13.13 -1.40
C GLY A 110 2.78 12.44 -0.88
N ALA A 111 3.78 13.23 -0.49
CA ALA A 111 5.01 12.77 0.19
C ALA A 111 5.74 11.59 -0.49
N GLY A 112 5.73 11.53 -1.83
CA GLY A 112 6.39 10.44 -2.58
C GLY A 112 5.60 9.14 -2.63
N SER A 113 4.30 9.19 -2.34
CA SER A 113 3.37 8.06 -2.41
C SER A 113 2.01 8.50 -2.98
N THR A 114 1.18 7.54 -3.35
CA THR A 114 -0.21 7.75 -3.75
C THR A 114 -1.09 6.81 -2.93
N VAL A 115 -2.16 7.33 -2.34
CA VAL A 115 -3.22 6.54 -1.71
C VAL A 115 -4.33 6.35 -2.73
N VAL A 116 -4.75 5.12 -2.95
CA VAL A 116 -5.87 4.77 -3.83
C VAL A 116 -6.87 3.88 -3.10
N PRO A 117 -8.15 4.28 -3.02
CA PRO A 117 -9.19 3.40 -2.50
C PRO A 117 -9.48 2.28 -3.50
N ILE A 118 -9.52 1.03 -3.03
CA ILE A 118 -10.19 -0.08 -3.70
C ILE A 118 -11.58 -0.17 -3.10
N ILE A 119 -12.60 0.09 -3.92
CA ILE A 119 -14.01 0.05 -3.53
C ILE A 119 -14.53 -1.35 -3.78
N PHE A 120 -15.11 -1.96 -2.74
CA PHE A 120 -15.79 -3.25 -2.77
C PHE A 120 -17.29 -2.98 -2.73
N ALA A 121 -18.01 -3.37 -3.79
CA ALA A 121 -19.46 -3.23 -3.88
C ALA A 121 -20.12 -4.61 -3.85
N ASN A 122 -21.15 -4.79 -3.00
CA ASN A 122 -21.99 -5.99 -3.07
C ASN A 122 -22.92 -5.89 -4.28
N SER A 123 -22.56 -6.59 -5.35
CA SER A 123 -23.35 -6.76 -6.58
C SER A 123 -24.23 -8.01 -6.59
N GLY A 124 -24.23 -8.78 -5.50
CA GLY A 124 -25.08 -9.94 -5.30
C GLY A 124 -26.53 -9.57 -4.98
N THR A 125 -27.30 -10.58 -4.55
CA THR A 125 -28.75 -10.42 -4.23
C THR A 125 -29.08 -10.60 -2.76
N ARG A 126 -28.07 -10.80 -1.91
CA ARG A 126 -28.22 -11.01 -0.47
C ARG A 126 -27.30 -10.08 0.29
N ASP A 127 -27.59 -9.91 1.56
CA ASP A 127 -26.65 -9.30 2.49
C ASP A 127 -25.46 -10.24 2.69
N CYS A 128 -24.28 -9.65 2.83
CA CYS A 128 -23.05 -10.39 3.11
C CYS A 128 -22.11 -9.59 4.01
N GLU A 129 -21.15 -10.25 4.64
CA GLU A 129 -20.18 -9.65 5.55
C GLU A 129 -18.78 -9.62 4.92
N LEU A 130 -18.10 -8.48 5.07
CA LEU A 130 -16.70 -8.30 4.66
C LEU A 130 -15.90 -7.75 5.85
N GLU A 131 -14.82 -8.43 6.20
CA GLU A 131 -13.96 -8.11 7.35
C GLU A 131 -12.50 -8.39 6.99
N GLY A 132 -11.57 -7.53 7.41
CA GLY A 132 -10.13 -7.78 7.33
C GLY A 132 -9.44 -7.18 6.11
N PHE A 133 -8.22 -7.64 5.83
CA PHE A 133 -7.35 -7.12 4.79
C PHE A 133 -7.59 -7.80 3.44
N PRO A 134 -7.69 -7.04 2.34
CA PRO A 134 -7.56 -7.63 1.02
C PRO A 134 -6.09 -7.95 0.72
N GLY A 135 -5.84 -9.02 -0.03
CA GLY A 135 -4.55 -9.21 -0.66
C GLY A 135 -4.45 -8.35 -1.90
N VAL A 136 -3.43 -7.50 -2.02
CA VAL A 136 -3.26 -6.61 -3.19
C VAL A 136 -1.87 -6.80 -3.80
N SER A 137 -1.79 -6.91 -5.11
CA SER A 137 -0.52 -6.90 -5.84
C SER A 137 -0.67 -6.17 -7.16
N LEU A 138 0.41 -5.54 -7.63
CA LEU A 138 0.46 -5.05 -9.00
C LEU A 138 0.78 -6.23 -9.92
N VAL A 139 0.15 -6.25 -11.08
CA VAL A 139 0.37 -7.29 -12.10
C VAL A 139 0.57 -6.67 -13.47
N GLY A 140 1.27 -7.39 -14.36
CA GLY A 140 1.50 -6.95 -15.73
C GLY A 140 1.81 -8.11 -16.68
N ASP A 141 2.60 -7.80 -17.70
CA ASP A 141 3.02 -8.68 -18.81
C ASP A 141 1.84 -9.28 -19.61
N GLU A 142 0.69 -8.60 -19.60
CA GLU A 142 -0.56 -9.02 -20.29
C GLU A 142 -1.09 -10.40 -19.85
N ASN A 143 -0.49 -11.01 -18.82
CA ASN A 143 -0.77 -12.38 -18.37
C ASN A 143 -1.06 -12.46 -16.85
N GLY A 144 -1.01 -11.33 -16.15
CA GLY A 144 -1.24 -11.27 -14.70
C GLY A 144 -0.02 -11.68 -13.87
N THR A 145 1.19 -11.62 -14.44
CA THR A 145 2.44 -11.84 -13.69
C THR A 145 2.53 -10.80 -12.59
N GLN A 146 2.83 -11.24 -11.37
CA GLN A 146 3.01 -10.33 -10.26
C GLN A 146 4.26 -9.48 -10.47
N LEU A 147 4.12 -8.18 -10.27
CA LEU A 147 5.22 -7.23 -10.32
C LEU A 147 5.51 -6.75 -8.89
N GLY A 148 6.67 -7.14 -8.37
CA GLY A 148 7.14 -6.76 -7.04
C GLY A 148 6.43 -7.45 -5.88
N ALA A 149 6.64 -6.89 -4.69
CA ALA A 149 6.02 -7.36 -3.46
C ALA A 149 4.50 -7.11 -3.46
N ALA A 150 3.75 -8.01 -2.82
CA ALA A 150 2.36 -7.75 -2.47
C ALA A 150 2.28 -6.62 -1.43
N ALA A 151 1.12 -5.99 -1.31
CA ALA A 151 0.89 -4.99 -0.28
C ALA A 151 1.01 -5.64 1.11
N ALA A 152 1.82 -5.03 1.97
CA ALA A 152 1.85 -5.38 3.38
C ALA A 152 0.59 -4.85 4.09
N GLU A 153 0.19 -5.51 5.17
CA GLU A 153 -0.93 -5.04 5.99
C GLU A 153 -0.55 -3.75 6.73
N ASP A 154 -1.46 -2.79 6.73
CA ASP A 154 -1.40 -1.56 7.52
C ASP A 154 -2.39 -1.66 8.71
N ASP A 155 -1.83 -1.96 9.87
CA ASP A 155 -2.53 -2.13 11.14
C ASP A 155 -2.80 -0.81 11.88
N SER A 156 -2.68 0.34 11.20
CA SER A 156 -2.97 1.66 11.79
C SER A 156 -4.45 1.92 12.10
N VAL A 157 -5.35 1.13 11.51
CA VAL A 157 -6.79 1.17 11.77
C VAL A 157 -7.30 -0.19 12.24
N PRO A 158 -8.30 -0.25 13.15
CA PRO A 158 -8.83 -1.51 13.64
C PRO A 158 -9.57 -2.28 12.54
N ILE A 159 -9.58 -3.61 12.65
CA ILE A 159 -10.41 -4.48 11.82
C ILE A 159 -11.86 -4.38 12.30
N GLU A 160 -12.78 -4.10 11.38
CA GLU A 160 -14.22 -4.09 11.60
C GLU A 160 -14.92 -4.98 10.56
N ALA A 161 -16.02 -5.60 10.97
CA ALA A 161 -16.90 -6.37 10.09
C ALA A 161 -18.01 -5.49 9.54
N PHE A 162 -18.19 -5.50 8.22
CA PHE A 162 -19.21 -4.71 7.53
C PHE A 162 -20.24 -5.63 6.89
N THR A 163 -21.49 -5.53 7.33
CA THR A 163 -22.63 -6.11 6.61
C THR A 163 -23.01 -5.21 5.44
N LEU A 164 -22.89 -5.72 4.22
CA LEU A 164 -23.20 -5.05 2.96
C LEU A 164 -24.52 -5.58 2.42
N ALA A 165 -25.53 -4.73 2.33
CA ALA A 165 -26.72 -5.04 1.52
C ALA A 165 -26.38 -4.94 0.01
N PRO A 166 -27.20 -5.50 -0.89
CA PRO A 166 -27.02 -5.30 -2.32
C PRO A 166 -26.94 -3.82 -2.70
N GLY A 167 -25.82 -3.42 -3.31
CA GLY A 167 -25.49 -2.05 -3.69
C GLY A 167 -24.65 -1.27 -2.68
N ASP A 168 -24.48 -1.77 -1.45
CA ASP A 168 -23.62 -1.13 -0.46
C ASP A 168 -22.14 -1.29 -0.82
N THR A 169 -21.33 -0.34 -0.33
CA THR A 169 -19.90 -0.27 -0.60
C THR A 169 -19.08 -0.03 0.65
N VAL A 170 -17.92 -0.66 0.70
CA VAL A 170 -16.81 -0.33 1.62
C VAL A 170 -15.53 -0.18 0.80
N GLN A 171 -14.45 0.28 1.42
CA GLN A 171 -13.18 0.46 0.75
C GLN A 171 -12.00 -0.06 1.57
N ALA A 172 -10.93 -0.45 0.91
CA ALA A 172 -9.61 -0.55 1.52
C ALA A 172 -8.69 0.48 0.87
N LEU A 173 -7.87 1.17 1.66
CA LEU A 173 -6.91 2.13 1.13
C LEU A 173 -5.59 1.44 0.84
N VAL A 174 -5.14 1.56 -0.40
CA VAL A 174 -3.82 1.08 -0.82
C VAL A 174 -2.88 2.27 -0.95
N THR A 175 -1.84 2.29 -0.12
CA THR A 175 -0.75 3.25 -0.26
C THR A 175 0.31 2.66 -1.17
N VAL A 176 0.63 3.34 -2.26
CA VAL A 176 1.68 2.96 -3.22
C VAL A 176 2.82 3.97 -3.13
N THR A 177 3.96 3.53 -2.62
CA THR A 177 5.19 4.33 -2.60
C THR A 177 5.80 4.40 -4.00
N ASN A 178 6.25 5.58 -4.43
CA ASN A 178 6.83 5.74 -5.75
C ASN A 178 8.12 4.93 -5.89
N ALA A 179 8.18 4.02 -6.86
CA ALA A 179 9.37 3.21 -7.15
C ALA A 179 10.62 4.07 -7.45
N GLY A 180 10.44 5.26 -8.03
CA GLY A 180 11.52 6.22 -8.28
C GLY A 180 12.22 6.76 -7.02
N ASN A 181 11.75 6.43 -5.82
CA ASN A 181 12.45 6.70 -4.56
C ASN A 181 13.59 5.69 -4.28
N TYR A 182 13.72 4.63 -5.11
CA TYR A 182 14.66 3.52 -4.93
C TYR A 182 15.51 3.34 -6.18
N ASP A 183 16.84 3.45 -6.05
CA ASP A 183 17.78 3.39 -7.18
C ASP A 183 17.80 2.02 -7.89
N THR A 184 17.34 0.95 -7.22
CA THR A 184 17.32 -0.42 -7.73
C THR A 184 16.06 -0.74 -8.54
N CYS A 185 15.06 0.14 -8.53
CA CYS A 185 13.78 -0.12 -9.17
C CYS A 185 13.77 0.38 -10.61
N GLY A 186 13.52 -0.54 -11.54
CA GLY A 186 13.37 -0.25 -12.96
C GLY A 186 12.09 0.51 -13.30
N SER A 187 11.96 0.92 -14.56
CA SER A 187 10.74 1.53 -15.09
C SER A 187 9.88 0.47 -15.76
N GLU A 188 8.99 -0.14 -15.00
CA GLU A 188 7.89 -0.96 -15.53
C GLU A 188 6.56 -0.30 -15.21
N THR A 189 5.52 -0.65 -15.94
CA THR A 189 4.15 -0.16 -15.69
C THR A 189 3.27 -1.38 -15.48
N ALA A 190 2.47 -1.35 -14.44
CA ALA A 190 1.49 -2.41 -14.20
C ALA A 190 0.31 -2.27 -15.17
N ASP A 191 -0.33 -3.39 -15.48
CA ASP A 191 -1.60 -3.43 -16.20
C ASP A 191 -2.78 -3.24 -15.25
N GLY A 192 -2.57 -3.49 -13.95
CA GLY A 192 -3.55 -3.22 -12.91
C GLY A 192 -3.21 -3.86 -11.56
N PHE A 193 -4.21 -3.86 -10.69
CA PHE A 193 -4.15 -4.59 -9.42
C PHE A 193 -4.78 -5.97 -9.56
N ARG A 194 -4.14 -6.98 -8.98
CA ARG A 194 -4.79 -8.24 -8.58
C ARG A 194 -5.20 -8.11 -7.13
N VAL A 195 -6.49 -8.19 -6.87
CA VAL A 195 -7.08 -7.99 -5.54
C VAL A 195 -7.79 -9.27 -5.10
N TYR A 196 -7.38 -9.84 -3.98
CA TYR A 196 -8.08 -10.90 -3.29
C TYR A 196 -8.94 -10.26 -2.21
N PRO A 197 -10.28 -10.33 -2.29
CA PRO A 197 -11.14 -9.91 -1.20
C PRO A 197 -10.76 -10.61 0.12
N PRO A 198 -11.01 -9.98 1.28
CA PRO A 198 -10.75 -10.63 2.55
C PRO A 198 -11.36 -12.03 2.64
N HIS A 199 -10.58 -12.98 3.18
CA HIS A 199 -10.93 -14.41 3.29
C HIS A 199 -11.19 -15.14 1.96
N SER A 200 -10.92 -14.53 0.81
CA SER A 200 -10.99 -15.16 -0.51
C SER A 200 -9.60 -15.57 -1.01
N VAL A 201 -9.56 -16.68 -1.76
CA VAL A 201 -8.38 -17.09 -2.56
C VAL A 201 -8.58 -16.82 -4.05
N ASP A 202 -9.76 -16.32 -4.43
CA ASP A 202 -10.07 -15.90 -5.78
C ASP A 202 -9.86 -14.40 -5.90
N ALA A 203 -9.16 -13.99 -6.96
CA ALA A 203 -8.81 -12.60 -7.21
C ALA A 203 -9.70 -11.95 -8.26
N VAL A 204 -9.87 -10.64 -8.12
CA VAL A 204 -10.45 -9.74 -9.10
C VAL A 204 -9.33 -8.86 -9.67
N PHE A 205 -9.29 -8.72 -10.98
CA PHE A 205 -8.39 -7.80 -11.66
C PHE A 205 -9.03 -6.42 -11.78
N VAL A 206 -8.34 -5.38 -11.29
CA VAL A 206 -8.78 -3.99 -11.38
C VAL A 206 -7.80 -3.23 -12.29
N PRO A 207 -8.20 -2.89 -13.54
CA PRO A 207 -7.29 -2.34 -14.54
C PRO A 207 -6.83 -0.93 -14.19
N THR A 208 -5.53 -0.68 -14.33
CA THR A 208 -4.93 0.66 -14.22
C THR A 208 -3.48 0.64 -14.69
N THR A 209 -3.07 1.66 -15.44
CA THR A 209 -1.68 1.86 -15.88
C THR A 209 -1.00 3.01 -15.13
N ALA A 210 -1.59 3.49 -14.02
CA ALA A 210 -1.12 4.67 -13.30
C ALA A 210 0.08 4.38 -12.38
N TYR A 211 0.42 3.10 -12.15
CA TYR A 211 1.40 2.68 -11.16
C TYR A 211 2.58 1.97 -11.80
N ALA A 212 3.77 2.34 -11.34
CA ALA A 212 5.03 1.71 -11.72
C ALA A 212 5.57 0.90 -10.53
N PRO A 213 5.53 -0.44 -10.59
CA PRO A 213 6.07 -1.29 -9.53
C PRO A 213 7.60 -1.28 -9.54
N CYS A 214 8.19 -1.72 -8.42
CA CYS A 214 9.55 -2.23 -8.39
C CYS A 214 9.49 -3.74 -8.58
N THR A 215 10.19 -4.30 -9.57
CA THR A 215 10.18 -5.74 -9.80
C THR A 215 10.98 -6.56 -8.80
N ASP A 216 11.80 -5.89 -7.97
CA ASP A 216 12.42 -6.50 -6.81
C ASP A 216 11.36 -6.72 -5.72
N ASP A 217 11.01 -7.99 -5.48
CA ASP A 217 9.99 -8.42 -4.52
C ASP A 217 10.44 -8.30 -3.06
N SER A 218 11.71 -7.94 -2.80
CA SER A 218 12.18 -7.56 -1.48
C SER A 218 11.86 -6.12 -1.09
N VAL A 219 11.40 -5.29 -2.05
CA VAL A 219 11.01 -3.90 -1.82
C VAL A 219 9.49 -3.79 -1.66
N GLU A 220 9.04 -3.65 -0.41
CA GLU A 220 7.63 -3.44 -0.07
C GLU A 220 7.20 -2.00 -0.35
N LEU A 221 6.77 -1.71 -1.57
CA LEU A 221 6.26 -0.39 -1.94
C LEU A 221 4.81 -0.14 -1.51
N MET A 222 4.05 -1.21 -1.32
CA MET A 222 2.61 -1.13 -1.10
C MET A 222 2.21 -1.52 0.31
N ARG A 223 1.20 -0.83 0.82
CA ARG A 223 0.48 -1.18 2.04
C ARG A 223 -1.01 -1.10 1.82
N THR A 224 -1.79 -1.90 2.54
CA THR A 224 -3.25 -1.86 2.50
C THR A 224 -3.85 -1.85 3.89
N THR A 225 -4.84 -0.99 4.12
CA THR A 225 -5.68 -1.05 5.32
C THR A 225 -6.60 -2.27 5.27
N PRO A 226 -7.24 -2.68 6.39
CA PRO A 226 -8.44 -3.49 6.31
C PRO A 226 -9.55 -2.71 5.57
N VAL A 227 -10.62 -3.43 5.21
CA VAL A 227 -11.85 -2.79 4.72
C VAL A 227 -12.41 -1.85 5.79
N GLN A 228 -12.89 -0.69 5.34
CA GLN A 228 -13.38 0.40 6.17
C GLN A 228 -14.48 1.18 5.42
N ALA A 229 -15.18 2.06 6.13
CA ALA A 229 -16.16 2.96 5.52
C ALA A 229 -15.53 3.91 4.48
N GLY A 230 -16.34 4.25 3.47
CA GLY A 230 -16.04 5.13 2.34
C GLY A 230 -15.96 6.60 2.69
#